data_AF-A0AAU9UZB7-F1
#
_entry.id   AF-A0AAU9UZB7-F1
#
_cell.length_a   1.000
_cell.length_b   1.000
_cell.length_c   1.000
_cell.angle_alpha   90.00
_cell.angle_beta   90.00
_cell.angle_gamma   90.00
#
_symmetry.space_group_name_H-M   'P 1'
#
loop_
_entity.id
_entity.type
_entity.pdbx_description
1 polymer ?
#
loop_
_entity_poly.entity_id
_entity_poly.type
_entity_poly.pdbx_seq_one_letter_code
_entity_poly.pdbx_strand_id
1 'polypeptide(L)'
;MDTSFYKCCAVPMCKSTSIRTPKKLFIHVPKNAQIRRKWLKLAKRHPASLTPKSTSYFCEDHFDLQNDMENYVQYTTMGVVGRIRMRPGCLPTKFACQPMRAKTFTDDCRPAAAKRQRLVLINECEEEIKAATFQQSENLNIEVPNQDEDSKFSELSDEFEISISYACKIFTENVSKIAEVMRPFIVNLDKASIKRCLPIAYRKNYYNVTCIIDCLEIEIQTPGKALHQALTWSEYKKTNTIKYLISSTPNGLVNYISQGYGGRISDVCLVENCGFLNSLPIGAHVMADRGFKHIETLLLGIQCKLIRPPSIVSGNKLSKEEVKETKKIASLRIHIERVIRRVREFSFLKPHACINKYLIGRLDDVIAIACGLINLQNSLINK
;
A
#
# COMPACT_ATOMS: atom_id res chain seq x y z
N MET A 1 -1.54 -45.04 33.24
CA MET A 1 -0.77 -43.83 33.59
C MET A 1 0.10 -43.51 32.40
N ASP A 2 -0.36 -42.59 31.55
CA ASP A 2 0.28 -42.31 30.27
C ASP A 2 1.56 -41.51 30.52
N THR A 3 2.72 -42.06 30.17
CA THR A 3 4.03 -41.44 30.38
C THR A 3 4.19 -40.26 29.42
N SER A 4 3.52 -39.16 29.74
CA SER A 4 3.59 -37.91 29.01
C SER A 4 4.98 -37.31 29.21
N PHE A 5 5.87 -37.57 28.26
CA PHE A 5 7.17 -36.91 28.17
C PHE A 5 6.99 -35.39 28.37
N TYR A 6 7.88 -34.77 29.14
CA TYR A 6 7.83 -33.35 29.40
C TYR A 6 7.91 -32.56 28.09
N LYS A 7 6.86 -31.79 27.77
CA LYS A 7 6.80 -30.92 26.59
C LYS A 7 6.86 -29.47 27.05
N CYS A 8 7.75 -28.69 26.47
CA CYS A 8 7.80 -27.24 26.64
C CYS A 8 7.58 -26.56 25.30
N CYS A 9 6.84 -25.43 25.30
CA CYS A 9 6.70 -24.62 24.11
C CYS A 9 8.04 -23.98 23.75
N ALA A 10 8.48 -24.15 22.51
CA ALA A 10 9.75 -23.63 22.02
C ALA A 10 9.68 -22.13 21.65
N VAL A 11 8.50 -21.50 21.71
CA VAL A 11 8.32 -20.07 21.46
C VAL A 11 8.91 -19.26 22.63
N PRO A 12 9.88 -18.35 22.38
CA PRO A 12 10.43 -17.47 23.41
C PRO A 12 9.33 -16.71 24.15
N MET A 13 9.46 -16.60 25.47
CA MET A 13 8.50 -15.97 26.40
C MET A 13 7.17 -16.72 26.61
N CYS A 14 6.92 -17.82 25.89
CA CYS A 14 5.79 -18.68 26.18
C CYS A 14 6.10 -19.59 27.38
N LYS A 15 5.21 -19.59 28.39
CA LYS A 15 5.37 -20.37 29.64
C LYS A 15 4.60 -21.70 29.64
N SER A 16 3.98 -22.07 28.51
CA SER A 16 3.17 -23.28 28.36
C SER A 16 4.04 -24.54 28.36
N THR A 17 3.71 -25.47 29.26
CA THR A 17 4.38 -26.78 29.38
C THR A 17 3.35 -27.88 29.64
N SER A 18 3.67 -29.14 29.38
CA SER A 18 2.76 -30.27 29.64
C SER A 18 2.39 -30.43 31.12
N ILE A 19 3.15 -29.81 32.03
CA ILE A 19 2.88 -29.78 33.48
C ILE A 19 2.02 -28.57 33.85
N ARG A 20 2.40 -27.35 33.43
CA ARG A 20 1.69 -26.12 33.81
C ARG A 20 0.35 -25.96 33.09
N THR A 21 0.25 -26.49 31.88
CA THR A 21 -0.92 -26.38 31.02
C THR A 21 -1.27 -27.76 30.43
N PRO A 22 -1.72 -28.72 31.25
CA PRO A 22 -1.89 -30.11 30.84
C PRO A 22 -3.03 -30.32 29.82
N LYS A 23 -3.98 -29.39 29.75
CA LYS A 23 -5.12 -29.44 28.81
C LYS A 23 -4.78 -28.94 27.40
N LYS A 24 -3.63 -28.28 27.22
CA LYS A 24 -3.25 -27.68 25.93
C LYS A 24 -2.61 -28.70 24.99
N LEU A 25 -2.87 -28.57 23.70
CA LEU A 25 -2.17 -29.33 22.69
C LEU A 25 -0.75 -28.80 22.47
N PHE A 26 0.19 -29.74 22.28
CA PHE A 26 1.59 -29.47 21.91
C PHE A 26 1.86 -30.05 20.53
N ILE A 27 1.90 -29.19 19.53
CA ILE A 27 2.06 -29.53 18.12
C ILE A 27 3.56 -29.65 17.81
N HIS A 28 3.94 -30.74 17.15
CA HIS A 28 5.32 -30.96 16.73
C HIS A 28 5.76 -29.96 15.66
N VAL A 29 6.91 -29.34 15.87
CA VAL A 29 7.57 -28.55 14.81
C VAL A 29 7.96 -29.51 13.67
N PRO A 30 7.61 -29.21 12.39
CA PRO A 30 7.90 -30.08 11.26
C PRO A 30 9.39 -30.46 11.16
N LYS A 31 9.67 -31.69 10.73
CA LYS A 31 11.05 -32.18 10.50
C LYS A 31 11.68 -31.63 9.21
N ASN A 32 10.85 -31.21 8.24
CA ASN A 32 11.34 -30.59 7.00
C ASN A 32 12.11 -29.30 7.33
N ALA A 33 13.38 -29.22 6.90
CA ALA A 33 14.30 -28.15 7.25
C ALA A 33 13.80 -26.75 6.85
N GLN A 34 13.14 -26.62 5.70
CA GLN A 34 12.63 -25.33 5.21
C GLN A 34 11.47 -24.83 6.07
N ILE A 35 10.50 -25.69 6.35
CA ILE A 35 9.32 -25.34 7.16
C ILE A 35 9.72 -25.11 8.63
N ARG A 36 10.62 -25.95 9.16
CA ARG A 36 11.18 -25.79 10.51
C ARG A 36 11.86 -24.43 10.68
N ARG A 37 12.70 -24.03 9.71
CA ARG A 37 13.36 -22.72 9.73
C ARG A 37 12.33 -21.58 9.68
N LYS A 38 11.27 -21.71 8.88
CA LYS A 38 10.17 -20.73 8.84
C LYS A 38 9.47 -20.61 10.20
N TRP A 39 9.09 -21.72 10.82
CA TRP A 39 8.44 -21.74 12.15
C TRP A 39 9.30 -21.09 13.23
N LEU A 40 10.58 -21.43 13.31
CA LEU A 40 11.50 -20.85 14.29
C LEU A 40 11.72 -19.35 14.05
N LYS A 41 11.88 -18.94 12.79
CA LYS A 41 12.01 -17.52 12.42
C LYS A 41 10.76 -16.72 12.80
N LEU A 42 9.56 -17.26 12.57
CA LEU A 42 8.29 -16.61 12.95
C LEU A 42 8.15 -16.45 14.48
N ALA A 43 8.70 -17.39 15.25
CA ALA A 43 8.78 -17.29 16.70
C ALA A 43 9.92 -16.39 17.22
N LYS A 44 10.66 -15.70 16.33
CA LYS A 44 11.89 -14.94 16.66
C LYS A 44 12.95 -15.78 17.38
N ARG A 45 12.99 -17.09 17.10
CA ARG A 45 14.01 -18.00 17.62
C ARG A 45 15.06 -18.25 16.54
N HIS A 46 16.32 -18.00 16.86
CA HIS A 46 17.40 -18.20 15.89
C HIS A 46 17.47 -19.69 15.47
N PRO A 47 17.45 -20.04 14.17
CA PRO A 47 17.41 -21.45 13.74
C PRO A 47 18.58 -22.30 14.24
N ALA A 48 19.74 -21.71 14.48
CA ALA A 48 20.90 -22.42 15.05
C ALA A 48 20.77 -22.70 16.56
N SER A 49 19.79 -22.12 17.25
CA SER A 49 19.55 -22.36 18.69
C SER A 49 18.92 -23.72 19.00
N LEU A 50 18.53 -24.48 17.97
CA LEU A 50 17.99 -25.83 18.09
C LEU A 50 18.66 -26.72 17.05
N THR A 51 19.16 -27.87 17.48
CA THR A 51 19.67 -28.88 16.57
C THR A 51 18.56 -29.33 15.60
N PRO A 52 18.85 -29.54 14.31
CA PRO A 52 17.84 -29.97 13.32
C PRO A 52 17.11 -31.27 13.68
N LYS A 53 17.76 -32.15 14.46
CA LYS A 53 17.24 -33.43 14.91
C LYS A 53 16.42 -33.36 16.22
N SER A 54 16.42 -32.24 16.94
CA SER A 54 15.70 -32.15 18.22
C SER A 54 14.19 -32.08 18.04
N THR A 55 13.47 -32.84 18.86
CA THR A 55 12.02 -32.72 19.01
C THR A 55 11.71 -31.38 19.68
N SER A 56 10.84 -30.60 19.05
CA SER A 56 10.43 -29.29 19.55
C SER A 56 8.94 -29.12 19.32
N TYR A 57 8.29 -28.36 20.20
CA TYR A 57 6.84 -28.25 20.24
C TYR A 57 6.41 -26.79 20.29
N PHE A 58 5.32 -26.45 19.62
CA PHE A 58 4.60 -25.19 19.82
C PHE A 58 3.24 -25.54 20.44
N CYS A 59 2.79 -24.80 21.45
CA CYS A 59 1.46 -25.01 22.01
C CYS A 59 0.36 -24.44 21.09
N GLU A 60 -0.87 -24.89 21.29
CA GLU A 60 -2.06 -24.47 20.52
C GLU A 60 -2.28 -22.97 20.44
N ASP A 61 -1.88 -22.20 21.45
CA ASP A 61 -2.04 -20.73 21.49
C ASP A 61 -1.42 -20.01 20.29
N HIS A 62 -0.52 -20.68 19.55
CA HIS A 62 0.19 -20.12 18.41
C HIS A 62 -0.50 -20.36 17.06
N PHE A 63 -1.62 -21.09 17.06
CA PHE A 63 -2.34 -21.52 15.86
C PHE A 63 -3.82 -21.17 15.95
N ASP A 64 -4.50 -21.27 14.80
CA ASP A 64 -5.94 -21.22 14.72
C ASP A 64 -6.50 -22.62 14.45
N LEU A 65 -6.56 -23.45 15.49
CA LEU A 65 -6.83 -24.89 15.36
C LEU A 65 -8.05 -25.23 14.51
N GLN A 66 -9.11 -24.42 14.57
CA GLN A 66 -10.33 -24.62 13.77
C GLN A 66 -10.05 -24.65 12.26
N ASN A 67 -9.14 -23.79 11.81
CA ASN A 67 -8.78 -23.64 10.40
C ASN A 67 -7.49 -24.39 10.04
N ASP A 68 -6.54 -24.47 10.97
CA ASP A 68 -5.19 -24.98 10.77
C ASP A 68 -5.06 -26.51 10.95
N MET A 69 -5.95 -27.15 11.70
CA MET A 69 -5.89 -28.59 11.99
C MET A 69 -6.86 -29.37 11.10
N GLU A 70 -6.35 -30.35 10.36
CA GLU A 70 -7.15 -31.19 9.46
C GLU A 70 -8.20 -32.02 10.21
N ASN A 71 -7.79 -32.58 11.36
CA ASN A 71 -8.64 -33.41 12.19
C ASN A 71 -9.25 -32.66 13.39
N TYR A 72 -9.51 -31.35 13.23
CA TYR A 72 -10.10 -30.52 14.29
C TYR A 72 -11.49 -31.02 14.71
N VAL A 73 -12.39 -31.28 13.75
CA VAL A 73 -13.76 -31.76 14.03
C VAL A 73 -13.73 -33.08 14.82
N GLN A 74 -12.86 -34.01 14.40
CA GLN A 74 -12.66 -35.28 15.12
C GLN A 74 -12.17 -35.04 16.56
N TYR A 75 -11.23 -34.12 16.75
CA TYR A 75 -10.73 -33.76 18.08
C TYR A 75 -11.81 -33.13 18.97
N THR A 76 -12.62 -32.21 18.44
CA THR A 76 -13.69 -31.58 19.22
C THR A 76 -14.82 -32.53 19.55
N THR A 77 -15.12 -33.49 18.67
CA THR A 77 -16.22 -34.44 18.88
C THR A 77 -15.83 -35.61 19.79
N MET A 78 -14.59 -36.11 19.70
CA MET A 78 -14.14 -37.28 20.46
C MET A 78 -13.31 -36.94 21.70
N GLY A 79 -12.88 -35.68 21.87
CA GLY A 79 -12.06 -35.20 22.99
C GLY A 79 -10.59 -35.63 22.96
N VAL A 80 -10.23 -36.67 22.20
CA VAL A 80 -8.87 -37.18 22.03
C VAL A 80 -8.63 -37.61 20.59
N VAL A 81 -7.43 -37.34 20.06
CA VAL A 81 -6.97 -37.86 18.76
C VAL A 81 -5.60 -38.52 18.91
N GLY A 82 -5.39 -39.67 18.26
CA GLY A 82 -4.13 -40.40 18.34
C GLY A 82 -2.93 -39.64 17.75
N ARG A 83 -3.16 -38.77 16.75
CA ARG A 83 -2.13 -37.86 16.21
C ARG A 83 -2.75 -36.57 15.69
N ILE A 84 -2.17 -35.44 16.09
CA ILE A 84 -2.54 -34.11 15.56
C ILE A 84 -2.00 -33.98 14.14
N ARG A 85 -2.87 -33.63 13.18
CA ARG A 85 -2.52 -33.35 11.79
C ARG A 85 -2.85 -31.91 11.45
N MET A 86 -1.81 -31.14 11.13
CA MET A 86 -1.94 -29.77 10.66
C MET A 86 -2.06 -29.78 9.14
N ARG A 87 -2.86 -28.86 8.57
CA ARG A 87 -2.98 -28.69 7.12
C ARG A 87 -1.61 -28.45 6.48
N PRO A 88 -1.38 -28.88 5.23
CA PRO A 88 -0.10 -28.70 4.56
C PRO A 88 0.21 -27.21 4.42
N GLY A 89 1.41 -26.80 4.82
CA GLY A 89 1.84 -25.41 4.76
C GLY A 89 1.38 -24.52 5.93
N CYS A 90 0.68 -25.06 6.92
CA CYS A 90 0.32 -24.32 8.14
C CYS A 90 1.57 -23.73 8.84
N LEU A 91 1.47 -22.45 9.21
CA LEU A 91 2.50 -21.69 9.91
C LEU A 91 1.90 -21.09 11.19
N PRO A 92 2.64 -21.05 12.32
CA PRO A 92 2.19 -20.37 13.52
C PRO A 92 2.06 -18.87 13.25
N THR A 93 0.92 -18.28 13.62
CA THR A 93 0.58 -16.87 13.36
C THR A 93 0.43 -16.06 14.63
N LYS A 94 0.04 -16.69 15.75
CA LYS A 94 -0.31 -16.01 17.00
C LYS A 94 0.87 -16.00 17.99
N PHE A 95 1.34 -14.82 18.41
CA PHE A 95 2.49 -14.68 19.33
C PHE A 95 2.28 -13.57 20.37
N ALA A 96 1.11 -13.55 21.01
CA ALA A 96 0.76 -12.55 22.02
C ALA A 96 1.73 -12.50 23.22
N CYS A 97 2.44 -13.59 23.50
CA CYS A 97 3.42 -13.69 24.59
C CYS A 97 4.72 -12.87 24.36
N GLN A 98 4.92 -12.28 23.18
CA GLN A 98 6.11 -11.49 22.84
C GLN A 98 5.75 -9.99 22.72
N PRO A 99 5.82 -9.19 23.79
CA PRO A 99 5.35 -7.80 23.83
C PRO A 99 6.17 -6.83 22.94
N MET A 100 7.45 -7.13 22.66
CA MET A 100 8.25 -6.38 21.67
C MET A 100 7.88 -6.67 20.21
N ARG A 101 6.82 -7.46 19.97
CA ARG A 101 6.13 -7.53 18.70
C ARG A 101 5.13 -6.36 18.69
N ALA A 102 5.64 -5.14 18.51
CA ALA A 102 4.77 -4.00 18.19
C ALA A 102 3.80 -4.46 17.10
N LYS A 103 2.51 -4.38 17.43
CA LYS A 103 1.36 -4.98 16.74
C LYS A 103 1.51 -4.94 15.22
N THR A 104 2.03 -6.02 14.63
CA THR A 104 1.75 -6.33 13.22
C THR A 104 0.43 -7.07 13.26
N PHE A 105 -0.66 -6.31 13.20
CA PHE A 105 -1.98 -6.87 12.94
C PHE A 105 -1.95 -7.62 11.60
N THR A 106 -2.81 -8.62 11.56
CA THR A 106 -2.88 -9.73 10.62
C THR A 106 -3.20 -9.32 9.19
N ASP A 107 -2.55 -10.02 8.26
CA ASP A 107 -2.96 -10.26 6.87
C ASP A 107 -3.19 -9.01 5.98
N ASP A 108 -2.09 -8.33 5.66
CA ASP A 108 -2.02 -7.41 4.54
C ASP A 108 -0.85 -7.78 3.62
N CYS A 109 -1.08 -7.59 2.32
CA CYS A 109 -0.15 -7.81 1.23
C CYS A 109 1.25 -7.34 1.63
N ARG A 110 2.25 -8.25 1.56
CA ARG A 110 3.64 -7.90 1.91
C ARG A 110 4.00 -6.56 1.23
N PRO A 111 4.65 -5.60 1.92
CA PRO A 111 5.08 -4.34 1.32
C PRO A 111 5.94 -4.56 0.06
N ALA A 112 6.69 -5.66 0.05
CA ALA A 112 7.48 -6.08 -1.08
C ALA A 112 6.67 -6.72 -2.22
N ALA A 113 5.46 -7.21 -2.00
CA ALA A 113 4.59 -7.75 -3.05
C ALA A 113 3.90 -6.60 -3.81
N ALA A 114 3.28 -5.63 -3.13
CA ALA A 114 2.65 -4.47 -3.76
C ALA A 114 3.68 -3.60 -4.54
N LYS A 115 4.87 -3.38 -3.97
CA LYS A 115 5.98 -2.70 -4.67
C LYS A 115 6.54 -3.55 -5.84
N ARG A 116 6.59 -4.89 -5.69
CA ARG A 116 7.00 -5.80 -6.78
C ARG A 116 6.01 -5.79 -7.93
N GLN A 117 4.72 -5.60 -7.72
CA GLN A 117 3.74 -5.64 -8.82
C GLN A 117 3.99 -4.56 -9.88
N ARG A 118 4.23 -3.32 -9.45
CA ARG A 118 4.62 -2.25 -10.38
C ARG A 118 6.03 -2.46 -10.93
N LEU A 119 7.00 -2.83 -10.09
CA LEU A 119 8.37 -3.08 -10.59
C LEU A 119 8.42 -4.23 -11.60
N VAL A 120 7.61 -5.28 -11.44
CA VAL A 120 7.50 -6.37 -12.42
C VAL A 120 6.85 -5.85 -13.69
N LEU A 121 5.80 -5.04 -13.62
CA LEU A 121 5.22 -4.38 -14.80
C LEU A 121 6.25 -3.50 -15.52
N ILE A 122 6.98 -2.64 -14.81
CA ILE A 122 8.03 -1.78 -15.38
C ILE A 122 9.15 -2.64 -16.00
N ASN A 123 9.72 -3.58 -15.24
CA ASN A 123 10.80 -4.43 -15.72
C ASN A 123 10.38 -5.24 -16.95
N GLU A 124 9.16 -5.75 -16.99
CA GLU A 124 8.65 -6.47 -18.15
C GLU A 124 8.42 -5.55 -19.35
N CYS A 125 7.92 -4.32 -19.14
CA CYS A 125 7.88 -3.31 -20.21
C CYS A 125 9.29 -2.97 -20.71
N GLU A 126 10.28 -2.85 -19.82
CA GLU A 126 11.68 -2.63 -20.18
C GLU A 126 12.26 -3.82 -20.96
N GLU A 127 11.96 -5.06 -20.58
CA GLU A 127 12.38 -6.25 -21.30
C GLU A 127 11.66 -6.38 -22.66
N GLU A 128 10.37 -6.01 -22.76
CA GLU A 128 9.66 -5.90 -24.05
C GLU A 128 10.31 -4.85 -24.96
N ILE A 129 10.68 -3.68 -24.43
CA ILE A 129 11.41 -2.63 -25.17
C ILE A 129 12.77 -3.17 -25.62
N LYS A 130 13.54 -3.81 -24.73
CA LYS A 130 14.86 -4.37 -25.07
C LYS A 130 14.76 -5.49 -26.09
N ALA A 131 13.78 -6.38 -25.98
CA ALA A 131 13.56 -7.46 -26.94
C ALA A 131 13.17 -6.92 -28.31
N ALA A 132 12.33 -5.88 -28.36
CA ALA A 132 12.02 -5.15 -29.58
C ALA A 132 13.26 -4.45 -30.16
N THR A 133 14.16 -3.94 -29.31
CA THR A 133 15.42 -3.28 -29.72
C THR A 133 16.47 -4.30 -30.21
N PHE A 134 16.52 -5.51 -29.63
CA PHE A 134 17.48 -6.55 -29.98
C PHE A 134 17.12 -7.27 -31.29
N GLN A 135 15.82 -7.38 -31.62
CA GLN A 135 15.38 -7.84 -32.93
C GLN A 135 15.64 -6.81 -34.05
N GLN A 136 15.97 -5.56 -33.71
CA GLN A 136 16.27 -4.47 -34.66
C GLN A 136 17.74 -4.36 -35.07
N SER A 137 18.68 -5.03 -34.39
CA SER A 137 20.11 -4.95 -34.74
C SER A 137 20.55 -5.90 -35.87
N GLU A 138 19.70 -6.84 -36.30
CA GLU A 138 20.03 -7.80 -37.37
C GLU A 138 19.44 -7.47 -38.74
N ASN A 139 18.51 -6.51 -38.85
CA ASN A 139 17.94 -6.10 -40.13
C ASN A 139 18.11 -4.59 -40.36
N LEU A 140 19.03 -4.23 -41.26
CA LEU A 140 19.04 -2.94 -41.97
C LEU A 140 17.79 -2.87 -42.85
N ASN A 141 16.65 -2.49 -42.28
CA ASN A 141 15.55 -1.76 -42.90
C ASN A 141 14.48 -1.50 -41.83
N ILE A 142 14.10 -0.23 -41.74
CA ILE A 142 13.27 0.36 -40.70
C ILE A 142 11.85 -0.22 -40.76
N GLU A 143 11.47 -1.01 -39.75
CA GLU A 143 10.09 -1.10 -39.26
C GLU A 143 10.12 -1.14 -37.72
N VAL A 144 9.81 0.00 -37.10
CA VAL A 144 9.58 0.13 -35.65
C VAL A 144 8.29 -0.62 -35.31
N PRO A 145 8.18 -1.34 -34.18
CA PRO A 145 6.97 -2.10 -33.85
C PRO A 145 5.77 -1.15 -33.79
N ASN A 146 4.84 -1.32 -34.74
CA ASN A 146 3.60 -0.55 -34.95
C ASN A 146 3.62 0.88 -34.37
N GLN A 147 4.08 1.82 -35.20
CA GLN A 147 4.24 3.25 -34.92
C GLN A 147 2.93 4.05 -34.64
N ASP A 148 1.79 3.39 -34.44
CA ASP A 148 0.47 4.04 -34.32
C ASP A 148 -0.04 4.27 -32.88
N GLU A 149 0.65 3.81 -31.82
CA GLU A 149 0.04 3.75 -30.47
C GLU A 149 0.37 4.88 -29.49
N ASP A 150 1.18 5.88 -29.85
CA ASP A 150 1.30 7.11 -29.03
C ASP A 150 1.26 8.38 -29.88
N SER A 151 0.03 8.74 -30.28
CA SER A 151 -0.33 9.94 -31.03
C SER A 151 0.37 11.21 -30.52
N LYS A 152 0.79 11.28 -29.25
CA LYS A 152 1.46 12.45 -28.66
C LYS A 152 2.91 12.64 -29.07
N PHE A 153 3.69 11.59 -29.25
CA PHE A 153 5.05 11.77 -29.77
C PHE A 153 5.08 12.02 -31.27
N SER A 154 4.07 11.54 -32.01
CA SER A 154 3.86 11.95 -33.40
C SER A 154 3.54 13.44 -33.50
N GLU A 155 2.62 13.95 -32.67
CA GLU A 155 2.32 15.39 -32.61
C GLU A 155 3.59 16.23 -32.36
N LEU A 156 4.42 15.83 -31.39
CA LEU A 156 5.69 16.52 -31.10
C LEU A 156 6.73 16.37 -32.22
N SER A 157 6.77 15.20 -32.87
CA SER A 157 7.65 14.94 -34.01
C SER A 157 7.33 15.90 -35.16
N ASP A 158 6.04 16.07 -35.46
CA ASP A 158 5.56 16.95 -36.52
C ASP A 158 5.75 18.43 -36.16
N GLU A 159 5.42 18.83 -34.93
CA GLU A 159 5.52 20.23 -34.47
C GLU A 159 6.96 20.74 -34.44
N PHE A 160 7.92 19.89 -34.06
CA PHE A 160 9.32 20.26 -33.91
C PHE A 160 10.23 19.77 -35.04
N GLU A 161 9.68 19.14 -36.08
CA GLU A 161 10.42 18.58 -37.23
C GLU A 161 11.59 17.67 -36.82
N ILE A 162 11.37 16.86 -35.79
CA ILE A 162 12.33 15.87 -35.28
C ILE A 162 11.77 14.47 -35.44
N SER A 163 12.59 13.43 -35.32
CA SER A 163 12.05 12.06 -35.31
C SER A 163 11.29 11.77 -34.00
N ILE A 164 10.24 10.95 -34.08
CA ILE A 164 9.49 10.42 -32.94
C ILE A 164 10.44 9.83 -31.88
N SER A 165 11.44 9.06 -32.31
CA SER A 165 12.45 8.46 -31.43
C SER A 165 13.27 9.52 -30.69
N TYR A 166 13.62 10.62 -31.35
CA TYR A 166 14.35 11.73 -30.73
C TYR A 166 13.47 12.50 -29.74
N ALA A 167 12.20 12.76 -30.08
CA ALA A 167 11.23 13.36 -29.17
C ALA A 167 11.04 12.51 -27.89
N CYS A 168 10.87 11.19 -28.05
CA CYS A 168 10.76 10.25 -26.94
C CYS A 168 12.02 10.23 -26.07
N LYS A 169 13.21 10.26 -26.70
CA LYS A 169 14.50 10.34 -26.00
C LYS A 169 14.60 11.62 -25.16
N ILE A 170 14.30 12.78 -25.75
CA ILE A 170 14.30 14.07 -25.05
C ILE A 170 13.36 14.02 -23.84
N PHE A 171 12.13 13.55 -24.02
CA PHE A 171 11.17 13.43 -22.92
C PHE A 171 11.72 12.53 -21.80
N THR A 172 12.15 11.33 -22.15
CA THR A 172 12.59 10.29 -21.21
C THR A 172 13.83 10.71 -20.43
N GLU A 173 14.79 11.41 -21.06
CA GLU A 173 16.01 11.90 -20.41
C GLU A 173 15.76 13.10 -19.49
N ASN A 174 14.76 13.93 -19.80
CA ASN A 174 14.53 15.18 -19.08
C ASN A 174 13.46 15.05 -17.98
N VAL A 175 12.48 14.16 -18.12
CA VAL A 175 11.39 14.02 -17.13
C VAL A 175 11.92 13.74 -15.73
N SER A 176 12.91 12.85 -15.58
CA SER A 176 13.49 12.54 -14.28
C SER A 176 14.30 13.71 -13.70
N LYS A 177 14.97 14.49 -14.54
CA LYS A 177 15.73 15.71 -14.13
C LYS A 177 14.77 16.80 -13.66
N ILE A 178 13.68 17.04 -14.39
CA ILE A 178 12.66 18.01 -14.01
C ILE A 178 11.99 17.57 -12.70
N ALA A 179 11.70 16.28 -12.53
CA ALA A 179 11.15 15.75 -11.29
C ALA A 179 12.09 15.98 -10.09
N GLU A 180 13.40 15.83 -10.26
CA GLU A 180 14.39 16.14 -9.22
C GLU A 180 14.32 17.61 -8.79
N VAL A 181 14.24 18.54 -9.75
CA VAL A 181 14.09 19.98 -9.47
C VAL A 181 12.74 20.32 -8.84
N MET A 182 11.68 19.60 -9.21
CA MET A 182 10.32 19.88 -8.76
C MET A 182 9.97 19.28 -7.39
N ARG A 183 10.60 18.16 -7.00
CA ARG A 183 10.35 17.46 -5.71
C ARG A 183 10.45 18.37 -4.48
N PRO A 184 11.45 19.28 -4.34
CA PRO A 184 11.53 20.21 -3.21
C PRO A 184 10.30 21.10 -3.03
N PHE A 185 9.51 21.34 -4.08
CA PHE A 185 8.28 22.12 -4.00
C PHE A 185 7.09 21.31 -3.44
N ILE A 186 7.23 20.01 -3.25
CA ILE A 186 6.29 19.19 -2.46
C ILE A 186 6.67 19.37 -0.99
N VAL A 187 6.13 20.43 -0.39
CA VAL A 187 6.65 21.00 0.84
C VAL A 187 6.27 20.19 2.07
N ASN A 188 7.23 19.92 2.95
CA ASN A 188 6.93 19.53 4.32
C ASN A 188 6.81 20.78 5.19
N LEU A 189 5.60 21.09 5.65
CA LEU A 189 5.32 22.28 6.44
C LEU A 189 5.19 21.93 7.92
N ASP A 190 5.80 22.75 8.77
CA ASP A 190 5.68 22.63 10.22
C ASP A 190 4.27 23.04 10.69
N LYS A 191 3.91 22.59 11.89
CA LYS A 191 2.58 22.81 12.48
C LYS A 191 2.27 24.30 12.69
N ALA A 192 3.25 25.15 12.95
CA ALA A 192 3.03 26.58 13.14
C ALA A 192 2.74 27.27 11.79
N SER A 193 3.49 26.92 10.74
CA SER A 193 3.22 27.42 9.38
C SER A 193 1.84 27.03 8.88
N ILE A 194 1.44 25.77 9.09
CA ILE A 194 0.08 25.30 8.72
C ILE A 194 -0.99 26.08 9.48
N LYS A 195 -0.82 26.27 10.80
CA LYS A 195 -1.76 27.04 11.62
C LYS A 195 -1.90 28.48 11.16
N ARG A 196 -0.80 29.14 10.80
CA ARG A 196 -0.79 30.53 10.30
C ARG A 196 -1.56 30.67 8.99
N CYS A 197 -1.52 29.65 8.14
CA CYS A 197 -2.21 29.63 6.84
C CYS A 197 -3.55 28.89 6.88
N LEU A 198 -4.07 28.56 8.06
CA LEU A 198 -5.26 27.74 8.20
C LEU A 198 -6.52 28.49 7.74
N PRO A 199 -7.28 27.97 6.76
CA PRO A 199 -8.49 28.63 6.27
C PRO A 199 -9.56 28.74 7.36
N ILE A 200 -10.36 29.81 7.30
CA ILE A 200 -11.43 30.12 8.27
C ILE A 200 -12.32 28.91 8.60
N ALA A 201 -12.67 28.11 7.59
CA ALA A 201 -13.55 26.95 7.73
C ALA A 201 -13.01 25.89 8.72
N TYR A 202 -11.70 25.80 8.92
CA TYR A 202 -11.07 24.83 9.83
C TYR A 202 -10.93 25.35 11.26
N ARG A 203 -10.86 26.68 11.46
CA ARG A 203 -10.41 27.29 12.73
C ARG A 203 -11.28 26.93 13.93
N LYS A 204 -12.58 26.69 13.74
CA LYS A 204 -13.51 26.42 14.85
C LYS A 204 -13.44 24.98 15.36
N ASN A 205 -13.64 24.00 14.48
CA ASN A 205 -13.82 22.59 14.87
C ASN A 205 -12.63 21.71 14.47
N TYR A 206 -11.72 22.19 13.62
CA TYR A 206 -10.68 21.38 12.98
C TYR A 206 -9.31 22.10 12.99
N TYR A 207 -9.05 22.90 14.02
CA TYR A 207 -7.86 23.75 14.13
C TYR A 207 -6.51 22.99 14.19
N ASN A 208 -6.56 21.69 14.49
CA ASN A 208 -5.39 20.82 14.54
C ASN A 208 -5.16 20.01 13.25
N VAL A 209 -6.05 20.12 12.25
CA VAL A 209 -5.87 19.43 10.97
C VAL A 209 -4.62 19.97 10.29
N THR A 210 -3.67 19.07 10.05
CA THR A 210 -2.39 19.39 9.39
C THR A 210 -2.41 19.03 7.93
N CYS A 211 -3.16 17.99 7.56
CA CYS A 211 -3.28 17.56 6.17
C CYS A 211 -4.59 16.82 5.90
N ILE A 212 -4.94 16.75 4.63
CA ILE A 212 -6.09 16.05 4.07
C ILE A 212 -5.53 15.07 3.05
N ILE A 213 -5.96 13.81 3.11
CA ILE A 213 -5.54 12.76 2.19
C ILE A 213 -6.68 12.32 1.30
N ASP A 214 -6.33 11.94 0.07
CA ASP A 214 -7.23 11.27 -0.86
C ASP A 214 -6.42 10.40 -1.83
N CYS A 215 -7.11 9.50 -2.52
CA CYS A 215 -6.52 8.64 -3.55
C CYS A 215 -6.72 9.24 -4.94
N LEU A 216 -5.67 9.14 -5.77
CA LEU A 216 -5.66 9.57 -7.15
C LEU A 216 -5.35 8.36 -8.05
N GLU A 217 -6.22 8.05 -9.01
CA GLU A 217 -6.04 6.92 -9.93
C GLU A 217 -5.83 7.37 -11.37
N ILE A 218 -4.70 7.03 -11.99
CA ILE A 218 -4.40 7.34 -13.39
C ILE A 218 -4.72 6.11 -14.24
N GLU A 219 -5.60 6.27 -15.23
CA GLU A 219 -5.93 5.23 -16.19
C GLU A 219 -4.73 4.89 -17.07
N ILE A 220 -4.49 3.59 -17.27
CA ILE A 220 -3.42 3.05 -18.11
C ILE A 220 -4.02 2.14 -19.17
N GLN A 221 -3.31 1.93 -20.27
CA GLN A 221 -3.65 0.88 -21.22
C GLN A 221 -3.70 -0.48 -20.51
N THR A 222 -4.65 -1.32 -20.93
CA THR A 222 -4.82 -2.69 -20.41
C THR A 222 -3.51 -3.46 -20.58
N PRO A 223 -2.89 -3.95 -19.49
CA PRO A 223 -1.66 -4.73 -19.60
C PRO A 223 -1.88 -6.01 -20.43
N GLY A 224 -0.90 -6.46 -21.20
CA GLY A 224 -1.03 -7.68 -22.01
C GLY A 224 -1.18 -8.97 -21.17
N LYS A 225 -0.64 -8.99 -19.95
CA LYS A 225 -0.66 -10.17 -19.07
C LYS A 225 -1.82 -10.13 -18.09
N ALA A 226 -2.56 -11.25 -17.99
CA ALA A 226 -3.71 -11.39 -17.09
C ALA A 226 -3.39 -11.09 -15.62
N LEU A 227 -2.22 -11.48 -15.13
CA LEU A 227 -1.77 -11.14 -13.77
C LEU A 227 -1.71 -9.62 -13.57
N HIS A 228 -1.10 -8.91 -14.50
CA HIS A 228 -0.96 -7.45 -14.44
C HIS A 228 -2.30 -6.75 -14.56
N GLN A 229 -3.17 -7.23 -15.46
CA GLN A 229 -4.54 -6.73 -15.55
C GLN A 229 -5.26 -6.87 -14.21
N ALA A 230 -5.18 -8.04 -13.57
CA ALA A 230 -5.84 -8.27 -12.28
C ALA A 230 -5.30 -7.33 -11.20
N LEU A 231 -3.98 -7.08 -11.17
CA LEU A 231 -3.33 -6.23 -10.17
C LEU A 231 -3.58 -4.73 -10.36
N THR A 232 -3.72 -4.27 -11.60
CA THR A 232 -4.00 -2.86 -11.91
C THR A 232 -5.49 -2.58 -12.04
N TRP A 233 -6.35 -3.60 -12.03
CA TRP A 233 -7.80 -3.43 -12.13
C TRP A 233 -8.38 -2.61 -10.97
N SER A 234 -8.98 -1.48 -11.30
CA SER A 234 -9.76 -0.67 -10.35
C SER A 234 -11.24 -1.02 -10.49
N GLU A 235 -11.79 -1.62 -9.45
CA GLU A 235 -13.22 -1.93 -9.40
C GLU A 235 -14.09 -0.66 -9.41
N TYR A 236 -13.57 0.44 -8.88
CA TYR A 236 -14.25 1.72 -8.84
C TYR A 236 -14.29 2.40 -10.20
N LYS A 237 -13.17 2.35 -10.96
CA LYS A 237 -13.06 2.97 -12.29
C LYS A 237 -13.44 2.05 -13.44
N LYS A 238 -13.59 0.75 -13.18
CA LYS A 238 -13.89 -0.29 -14.20
C LYS A 238 -12.87 -0.32 -15.34
N THR A 239 -11.62 -0.01 -15.02
CA THR A 239 -10.48 0.03 -15.95
C THR A 239 -9.18 -0.26 -15.20
N ASN A 240 -8.09 -0.44 -15.94
CA ASN A 240 -6.75 -0.61 -15.37
C ASN A 240 -6.18 0.76 -14.97
N THR A 241 -5.76 0.89 -13.71
CA THR A 241 -5.23 2.15 -13.18
C THR A 241 -3.95 1.96 -12.37
N ILE A 242 -3.21 3.05 -12.21
CA ILE A 242 -2.19 3.21 -11.19
C ILE A 242 -2.71 4.19 -10.14
N LYS A 243 -2.79 3.73 -8.88
CA LYS A 243 -3.29 4.48 -7.72
C LYS A 243 -2.15 5.13 -6.93
N TYR A 244 -2.37 6.35 -6.48
CA TYR A 244 -1.48 7.19 -5.68
C TYR A 244 -2.20 7.70 -4.45
N LEU A 245 -1.48 7.86 -3.34
CA LEU A 245 -1.94 8.63 -2.19
C LEU A 245 -1.40 10.04 -2.32
N ILE A 246 -2.29 11.03 -2.35
CA ILE A 246 -1.94 12.44 -2.33
C ILE A 246 -2.38 13.05 -1.00
N SER A 247 -1.52 13.90 -0.44
CA SER A 247 -1.85 14.72 0.73
C SER A 247 -1.70 16.19 0.39
N SER A 248 -2.61 17.01 0.93
CA SER A 248 -2.48 18.45 0.91
C SER A 248 -2.69 19.05 2.29
N THR A 249 -2.07 20.20 2.54
CA THR A 249 -2.40 21.04 3.68
C THR A 249 -3.82 21.61 3.55
N PRO A 250 -4.45 22.07 4.65
CA PRO A 250 -5.78 22.67 4.58
C PRO A 250 -5.91 23.86 3.63
N ASN A 251 -4.82 24.59 3.34
CA ASN A 251 -4.79 25.68 2.37
C ASN A 251 -4.46 25.24 0.93
N GLY A 252 -4.34 23.94 0.67
CA GLY A 252 -4.25 23.37 -0.68
C GLY A 252 -2.85 23.20 -1.24
N LEU A 253 -1.78 23.25 -0.42
CA LEU A 253 -0.44 22.90 -0.88
C LEU A 253 -0.27 21.39 -0.79
N VAL A 254 0.21 20.75 -1.87
CA VAL A 254 0.58 19.34 -1.84
C VAL A 254 1.80 19.19 -0.94
N ASN A 255 1.67 18.42 0.14
CA ASN A 255 2.75 18.15 1.08
C ASN A 255 3.25 16.71 1.02
N TYR A 256 2.58 15.85 0.24
CA TYR A 256 3.00 14.48 0.02
C TYR A 256 2.35 13.89 -1.23
N ILE A 257 3.13 13.12 -1.98
CA ILE A 257 2.63 12.23 -3.05
C ILE A 257 3.38 10.90 -2.95
N SER A 258 2.67 9.77 -2.99
CA SER A 258 3.32 8.46 -2.96
C SER A 258 3.93 8.10 -4.32
N GLN A 259 4.77 7.05 -4.34
CA GLN A 259 4.92 6.25 -5.56
C GLN A 259 3.57 5.60 -5.94
N GLY A 260 3.38 5.27 -7.21
CA GLY A 260 2.12 4.65 -7.66
C GLY A 260 2.09 3.14 -7.49
N TYR A 261 0.89 2.61 -7.26
CA TYR A 261 0.57 1.21 -7.01
C TYR A 261 -0.50 0.73 -8.01
N GLY A 262 -0.64 -0.58 -8.21
CA GLY A 262 -1.74 -1.09 -9.04
C GLY A 262 -3.12 -0.70 -8.48
N GLY A 263 -4.06 -0.35 -9.35
CA GLY A 263 -5.41 0.14 -9.01
C GLY A 263 -6.21 -0.76 -8.07
N ARG A 264 -5.90 -2.06 -7.99
CA ARG A 264 -6.55 -3.01 -7.08
C ARG A 264 -6.26 -2.74 -5.61
N ILE A 265 -5.17 -2.04 -5.27
CA ILE A 265 -4.78 -1.80 -3.88
C ILE A 265 -5.89 -1.03 -3.13
N SER A 266 -6.21 -1.49 -1.92
CA SER A 266 -7.13 -0.77 -1.04
C SER A 266 -6.45 0.50 -0.50
N ASP A 267 -7.26 1.51 -0.17
CA ASP A 267 -6.74 2.78 0.34
C ASP A 267 -5.99 2.60 1.67
N VAL A 268 -6.44 1.63 2.48
CA VAL A 268 -5.81 1.24 3.76
C VAL A 268 -4.42 0.66 3.51
N CYS A 269 -4.33 -0.35 2.66
CA CYS A 269 -3.07 -1.00 2.30
C CYS A 269 -2.11 0.00 1.63
N LEU A 270 -2.63 0.94 0.84
CA LEU A 270 -1.82 1.99 0.25
C LEU A 270 -1.16 2.88 1.32
N VAL A 271 -1.93 3.36 2.32
CA VAL A 271 -1.39 4.19 3.42
C VAL A 271 -0.29 3.46 4.20
N GLU A 272 -0.48 2.18 4.48
CA GLU A 272 0.49 1.34 5.21
C GLU A 272 1.82 1.19 4.46
N ASN A 273 1.76 1.11 3.13
CA ASN A 273 2.90 0.70 2.31
C ASN A 273 3.60 1.86 1.60
N CYS A 274 2.93 3.01 1.44
CA CYS A 274 3.47 4.10 0.65
C CYS A 274 4.51 4.97 1.36
N GLY A 275 4.64 4.86 2.67
CA GLY A 275 5.58 5.66 3.47
C GLY A 275 4.99 6.96 4.02
N PHE A 276 3.70 7.23 3.80
CA PHE A 276 3.01 8.44 4.27
C PHE A 276 3.09 8.62 5.79
N LEU A 277 2.98 7.54 6.56
CA LEU A 277 3.07 7.60 8.01
C LEU A 277 4.40 8.19 8.51
N ASN A 278 5.47 8.04 7.74
CA ASN A 278 6.80 8.55 8.09
C ASN A 278 6.96 10.05 7.78
N SER A 279 6.10 10.62 6.94
CA SER A 279 6.15 12.05 6.61
C SER A 279 5.34 12.93 7.58
N LEU A 280 4.51 12.30 8.42
CA LEU A 280 3.63 13.02 9.33
C LEU A 280 4.38 13.57 10.56
N PRO A 281 4.16 14.84 10.92
CA PRO A 281 4.68 15.37 12.17
C PRO A 281 3.89 14.80 13.36
N ILE A 282 4.57 14.65 14.50
CA ILE A 282 3.98 14.19 15.76
C ILE A 282 2.78 15.09 16.13
N GLY A 283 1.66 14.47 16.52
CA GLY A 283 0.44 15.21 16.88
C GLY A 283 -0.29 15.82 15.68
N ALA A 284 -0.06 15.30 14.46
CA ALA A 284 -0.83 15.65 13.27
C ALA A 284 -2.27 15.12 13.36
N HIS A 285 -3.22 15.92 12.86
CA HIS A 285 -4.57 15.41 12.59
C HIS A 285 -4.74 15.29 11.06
N VAL A 286 -4.98 14.05 10.62
CA VAL A 286 -5.13 13.69 9.21
C VAL A 286 -6.61 13.61 8.89
N MET A 287 -7.08 14.43 7.96
CA MET A 287 -8.45 14.36 7.46
C MET A 287 -8.54 13.44 6.25
N ALA A 288 -9.52 12.54 6.21
CA ALA A 288 -9.66 11.56 5.13
C ALA A 288 -11.13 11.25 4.80
N ASP A 289 -11.35 10.67 3.62
CA ASP A 289 -12.68 10.16 3.25
C ASP A 289 -13.07 8.90 4.04
N ARG A 290 -14.35 8.51 3.97
CA ARG A 290 -14.90 7.32 4.63
C ARG A 290 -14.27 6.01 4.16
N GLY A 291 -13.66 5.98 2.96
CA GLY A 291 -12.95 4.82 2.42
C GLY A 291 -11.72 4.40 3.24
N PHE A 292 -11.10 5.33 3.96
CA PHE A 292 -9.91 5.11 4.80
C PHE A 292 -10.28 4.50 6.16
N LYS A 293 -10.91 3.32 6.12
CA LYS A 293 -11.25 2.54 7.33
C LYS A 293 -9.98 2.00 7.98
N HIS A 294 -10.00 1.75 9.28
CA HIS A 294 -8.92 1.05 10.01
C HIS A 294 -7.53 1.71 10.07
N ILE A 295 -7.27 2.82 9.36
CA ILE A 295 -5.99 3.55 9.47
C ILE A 295 -5.83 4.32 10.80
N GLU A 296 -6.90 4.39 11.61
CA GLU A 296 -6.89 5.05 12.92
C GLU A 296 -5.85 4.45 13.86
N THR A 297 -5.75 3.11 13.91
CA THR A 297 -4.76 2.42 14.75
C THR A 297 -3.32 2.73 14.31
N LEU A 298 -3.09 2.87 12.99
CA LEU A 298 -1.79 3.20 12.43
C LEU A 298 -1.36 4.61 12.84
N LEU A 299 -2.28 5.57 12.70
CA LEU A 299 -2.05 6.97 13.06
C LEU A 299 -1.85 7.13 14.58
N LEU A 300 -2.66 6.45 15.41
CA LEU A 300 -2.48 6.47 16.86
C LEU A 300 -1.11 5.94 17.29
N GLY A 301 -0.59 4.92 16.59
CA GLY A 301 0.75 4.37 16.84
C GLY A 301 1.89 5.37 16.66
N ILE A 302 1.68 6.42 15.87
CA ILE A 302 2.63 7.53 15.65
C ILE A 302 2.12 8.85 16.27
N GLN A 303 1.24 8.78 17.27
CA GLN A 303 0.66 9.93 17.97
C GLN A 303 -0.08 10.92 17.06
N CYS A 304 -0.66 10.41 15.97
CA CYS A 304 -1.51 11.17 15.05
C CYS A 304 -2.97 10.78 15.22
N LYS A 305 -3.89 11.65 14.77
CA LYS A 305 -5.33 11.43 14.88
C LYS A 305 -6.00 11.43 13.51
N LEU A 306 -6.90 10.48 13.28
CA LEU A 306 -7.75 10.46 12.09
C LEU A 306 -9.00 11.32 12.30
N ILE A 307 -9.31 12.18 11.34
CA ILE A 307 -10.56 12.93 11.23
C ILE A 307 -11.28 12.44 9.97
N ARG A 308 -12.35 11.68 10.15
CA ARG A 308 -13.16 11.17 9.04
C ARG A 308 -14.62 11.17 9.42
N PRO A 309 -15.56 11.14 8.45
CA PRO A 309 -16.95 10.98 8.79
C PRO A 309 -17.20 9.66 9.53
N PRO A 310 -18.15 9.62 10.47
CA PRO A 310 -18.50 8.40 11.21
C PRO A 310 -18.90 7.27 10.26
N SER A 311 -18.53 6.05 10.62
CA SER A 311 -18.97 4.85 9.90
C SER A 311 -20.39 4.49 10.33
N ILE A 312 -21.24 4.15 9.37
CA ILE A 312 -22.55 3.56 9.67
C ILE A 312 -22.29 2.12 10.13
N VAL A 313 -22.60 1.82 11.39
CA VAL A 313 -22.69 0.43 11.85
C VAL A 313 -24.00 -0.14 11.30
N SER A 314 -23.92 -1.26 10.58
CA SER A 314 -25.08 -1.88 9.90
C SER A 314 -26.30 -1.93 10.82
N GLY A 315 -27.38 -1.26 10.42
CA GLY A 315 -28.69 -1.31 11.09
C GLY A 315 -29.18 -0.01 11.75
N ASN A 316 -28.29 0.95 12.06
CA ASN A 316 -28.70 2.20 12.71
C ASN A 316 -28.57 3.42 11.78
N LYS A 317 -29.63 4.24 11.70
CA LYS A 317 -29.58 5.56 11.03
C LYS A 317 -28.69 6.50 11.86
N LEU A 318 -27.86 7.31 11.18
CA LEU A 318 -27.04 8.34 11.83
C LEU A 318 -27.92 9.35 12.56
N SER A 319 -27.46 9.84 13.71
CA SER A 319 -28.13 10.92 14.43
C SER A 319 -28.07 12.24 13.63
N LYS A 320 -28.92 13.22 13.98
CA LYS A 320 -28.89 14.55 13.33
C LYS A 320 -27.52 15.22 13.49
N GLU A 321 -26.89 15.01 14.64
CA GLU A 321 -25.57 15.52 14.99
C GLU A 321 -24.48 14.86 14.13
N GLU A 322 -24.52 13.54 13.96
CA GLU A 322 -23.58 12.79 13.12
C GLU A 322 -23.73 13.14 11.63
N VAL A 323 -24.96 13.35 11.16
CA VAL A 323 -25.23 13.83 9.79
C VAL A 323 -24.64 15.22 9.59
N LYS A 324 -24.81 16.13 10.57
CA LYS A 324 -24.24 17.48 10.51
C LYS A 324 -22.71 17.43 10.49
N GLU A 325 -22.09 16.59 11.32
CA GLU A 325 -20.65 16.42 11.36
C GLU A 325 -20.09 15.83 10.07
N THR A 326 -20.77 14.83 9.52
CA THR A 326 -20.47 14.24 8.21
C THR A 326 -20.46 15.29 7.09
N LYS A 327 -21.48 16.16 7.08
CA LYS A 327 -21.57 17.26 6.09
C LYS A 327 -20.42 18.26 6.25
N LYS A 328 -20.01 18.60 7.47
CA LYS A 328 -18.87 19.49 7.71
C LYS A 328 -17.57 18.86 7.18
N ILE A 329 -17.27 17.61 7.55
CA ILE A 329 -16.03 16.95 7.12
C ILE A 329 -16.00 16.84 5.58
N ALA A 330 -17.12 16.47 4.96
CA ALA A 330 -17.23 16.44 3.50
C ALA A 330 -16.99 17.83 2.87
N SER A 331 -17.55 18.91 3.45
CA SER A 331 -17.33 20.27 2.94
C SER A 331 -15.88 20.74 3.05
N LEU A 332 -15.12 20.24 4.02
CA LEU A 332 -13.71 20.59 4.20
C LEU A 332 -12.82 19.79 3.24
N ARG A 333 -13.13 18.50 3.05
CA ARG A 333 -12.45 17.61 2.11
C ARG A 333 -12.50 18.12 0.66
N ILE A 334 -13.45 18.98 0.28
CA ILE A 334 -13.47 19.61 -1.06
C ILE A 334 -12.12 20.29 -1.42
N HIS A 335 -11.31 20.65 -0.43
CA HIS A 335 -9.98 21.23 -0.65
C HIS A 335 -9.01 20.24 -1.33
N ILE A 336 -8.93 18.97 -0.89
CA ILE A 336 -8.08 17.97 -1.56
C ILE A 336 -8.64 17.60 -2.94
N GLU A 337 -9.96 17.61 -3.11
CA GLU A 337 -10.57 17.39 -4.43
C GLU A 337 -10.21 18.51 -5.42
N ARG A 338 -10.15 19.77 -4.96
CA ARG A 338 -9.69 20.91 -5.77
C ARG A 338 -8.22 20.78 -6.15
N VAL A 339 -7.38 20.32 -5.23
CA VAL A 339 -5.96 20.02 -5.49
C VAL A 339 -5.84 18.93 -6.55
N ILE A 340 -6.56 17.82 -6.40
CA ILE A 340 -6.58 16.74 -7.40
C ILE A 340 -7.06 17.27 -8.74
N ARG A 341 -8.15 18.06 -8.78
CA ARG A 341 -8.64 18.68 -10.01
C ARG A 341 -7.57 19.53 -10.69
N ARG A 342 -6.78 20.28 -9.92
CA ARG A 342 -5.67 21.08 -10.45
C ARG A 342 -4.54 20.19 -11.01
N VAL A 343 -4.23 19.06 -10.36
CA VAL A 343 -3.34 18.02 -10.93
C VAL A 343 -3.90 17.43 -12.23
N ARG A 344 -5.23 17.35 -12.38
CA ARG A 344 -5.89 16.86 -13.60
C ARG A 344 -5.90 17.86 -14.76
N GLU A 345 -5.48 19.11 -14.56
CA GLU A 345 -5.38 20.10 -15.65
C GLU A 345 -4.24 19.75 -16.63
N PHE A 346 -3.23 18.99 -16.18
CA PHE A 346 -2.17 18.49 -17.05
C PHE A 346 -2.70 17.35 -17.93
N SER A 347 -2.51 17.46 -19.25
CA SER A 347 -3.01 16.47 -20.23
C SER A 347 -2.60 15.03 -19.92
N PHE A 348 -1.35 14.83 -19.47
CA PHE A 348 -0.82 13.51 -19.07
C PHE A 348 -1.55 12.90 -17.86
N LEU A 349 -2.18 13.74 -17.04
CA LEU A 349 -2.83 13.30 -15.81
C LEU A 349 -4.34 13.43 -15.92
N LYS A 350 -4.94 13.66 -17.09
CA LYS A 350 -6.40 13.70 -17.25
C LYS A 350 -7.07 12.41 -16.77
N PRO A 351 -8.35 12.43 -16.36
CA PRO A 351 -9.06 11.26 -15.87
C PRO A 351 -9.02 10.05 -16.83
N HIS A 352 -9.09 10.31 -18.13
CA HIS A 352 -9.07 9.31 -19.21
C HIS A 352 -7.82 9.45 -20.10
N ALA A 353 -6.69 9.78 -19.50
CA ALA A 353 -5.43 9.92 -20.24
C ALA A 353 -4.97 8.59 -20.87
N CYS A 354 -5.44 7.44 -20.35
CA CYS A 354 -5.13 6.09 -20.82
C CYS A 354 -3.66 5.92 -21.19
N ILE A 355 -2.79 6.04 -20.18
CA ILE A 355 -1.35 6.16 -20.38
C ILE A 355 -0.79 4.91 -21.03
N ASN A 356 0.02 5.14 -22.06
CA ASN A 356 0.69 4.08 -22.79
C ASN A 356 1.58 3.25 -21.85
N LYS A 357 1.56 1.92 -22.01
CA LYS A 357 2.32 0.98 -21.16
C LYS A 357 3.81 1.34 -21.07
N TYR A 358 4.40 1.87 -22.14
CA TYR A 358 5.82 2.27 -22.18
C TYR A 358 6.13 3.49 -21.29
N LEU A 359 5.13 4.31 -20.98
CA LEU A 359 5.29 5.52 -20.16
C LEU A 359 4.96 5.31 -18.68
N ILE A 360 4.47 4.13 -18.29
CA ILE A 360 4.10 3.83 -16.89
C ILE A 360 5.32 3.98 -15.95
N GLY A 361 6.52 3.66 -16.43
CA GLY A 361 7.77 3.86 -15.69
C GLY A 361 8.05 5.32 -15.32
N ARG A 362 7.47 6.29 -16.04
CA ARG A 362 7.67 7.74 -15.84
C ARG A 362 6.56 8.42 -15.05
N LEU A 363 5.47 7.72 -14.74
CA LEU A 363 4.33 8.32 -14.04
C LEU A 363 4.67 8.91 -12.67
N ASP A 364 5.61 8.30 -11.92
CA ASP A 364 6.02 8.82 -10.61
C ASP A 364 6.78 10.16 -10.73
N ASP A 365 7.56 10.33 -11.79
CA ASP A 365 8.23 11.60 -12.07
C ASP A 365 7.20 12.64 -12.53
N VAL A 366 6.30 12.29 -13.46
CA VAL A 366 5.27 13.19 -13.98
C VAL A 366 4.35 13.70 -12.87
N ILE A 367 3.90 12.82 -11.97
CA ILE A 367 3.01 13.23 -10.87
C ILE A 367 3.72 14.14 -9.87
N ALA A 368 5.01 13.90 -9.61
CA ALA A 368 5.83 14.76 -8.75
C ALA A 368 6.02 16.15 -9.37
N ILE A 369 6.29 16.21 -10.69
CA ILE A 369 6.37 17.46 -11.46
C ILE A 369 5.06 18.23 -11.35
N ALA A 370 3.94 17.58 -11.65
CA ALA A 370 2.62 18.22 -11.57
C ALA A 370 2.35 18.77 -10.17
N CYS A 371 2.61 17.98 -9.12
CA CYS A 371 2.44 18.42 -7.72
C CYS A 371 3.33 19.63 -7.36
N GLY A 372 4.60 19.62 -7.79
CA GLY A 372 5.51 20.75 -7.59
C GLY A 372 5.06 22.01 -8.32
N LEU A 373 4.65 21.88 -9.58
CA LEU A 373 4.16 22.99 -10.40
C LEU A 373 2.90 23.64 -9.80
N ILE A 374 1.94 22.85 -9.32
CA ILE A 374 0.70 23.42 -8.77
C ILE A 374 0.93 24.14 -7.43
N ASN A 375 1.96 23.76 -6.68
CA ASN A 375 2.35 24.48 -5.47
C ASN A 375 3.00 25.83 -5.76
N LEU A 376 3.52 26.03 -6.97
CA LEU A 376 4.07 27.31 -7.44
C LEU A 376 2.99 28.24 -8.03
N GLN A 377 1.80 27.72 -8.31
CA GLN A 377 0.69 28.49 -8.82
C GLN A 377 -0.03 29.28 -7.72
N ASN A 378 -0.97 30.14 -8.13
CA ASN A 378 -1.82 30.90 -7.22
C ASN A 378 -2.60 29.99 -6.26
N SER A 379 -2.80 30.49 -5.03
CA SER A 379 -3.49 29.75 -3.96
C SER A 379 -4.87 29.24 -4.41
N LEU A 380 -5.10 27.94 -4.20
CA LEU A 380 -6.38 27.28 -4.52
C LEU A 380 -7.50 27.65 -3.53
N ILE A 381 -7.11 28.06 -2.32
CA ILE A 381 -8.01 28.34 -1.20
C ILE A 381 -7.62 29.69 -0.60
N ASN A 382 -8.61 30.57 -0.46
CA ASN A 382 -8.43 31.86 0.19
C ASN A 382 -8.34 31.67 1.73
N LYS A 383 -7.49 32.49 2.37
CA LYS A 383 -7.15 32.39 3.80
C LYS A 383 -8.32 32.70 4.74
#